data_AF-A0A2S4V2Y7-F1
#
_entry.id   AF-A0A2S4V2Y7-F1
#
_cell.length_a   1.000
_cell.length_b   1.000
_cell.length_c   1.000
_cell.angle_alpha   90.00
_cell.angle_beta   90.00
_cell.angle_gamma   90.00
#
_symmetry.space_group_name_H-M   'P 1'
#
loop_
_entity.id
_entity.type
_entity.pdbx_description
1 polymer ?
#
loop_
_entity_poly.entity_id
_entity_poly.type
_entity_poly.pdbx_seq_one_letter_code
_entity_poly.pdbx_strand_id
1 'polypeptide(L)'
;MNMHPARDPSWVKNQNSPRDSPRPFTRFQAHPSPKSILATYYFNMPKAPKFRKFAAVKKMINPNDARLKSNQLAEEEKKKKAEEAEKKHVAPTPTSMFLTHNTALAPPYRVLVDTNFLNLSLTNRIDLIKGMLDCLYAKAIPCVSDCVLAELEKLGTRYRLALNLARDPRVERLPCSHRGTYADDCIVQRVTAHRCYIVATCDRGLRRRLRKIPGVPLMFIKRKQYAIERLPIQDCRLENKPGLLDFTASLIFFTIPNLSRVELPFPL
;
A
#
# COMPACT_ATOMS: atom_id res chain seq x y z
N MET A 1 -30.07 20.08 -25.83
CA MET A 1 -28.98 19.93 -26.82
C MET A 1 -27.97 21.04 -26.57
N ASN A 2 -26.79 20.71 -26.04
CA ASN A 2 -25.55 21.48 -26.21
C ASN A 2 -24.43 20.68 -25.54
N MET A 3 -23.63 20.02 -26.39
CA MET A 3 -22.42 19.29 -26.02
C MET A 3 -21.27 20.30 -25.92
N HIS A 4 -20.53 20.27 -24.82
CA HIS A 4 -19.19 20.85 -24.76
C HIS A 4 -18.16 19.82 -25.25
N PRO A 5 -17.22 20.20 -26.13
CA PRO A 5 -16.09 19.35 -26.48
C PRO A 5 -14.97 19.48 -25.42
N ALA A 6 -14.45 18.34 -25.00
CA ALA A 6 -13.30 18.23 -24.12
C ALA A 6 -11.99 18.51 -24.88
N ARG A 7 -11.08 19.19 -24.19
CA ARG A 7 -9.72 19.56 -24.58
C ARG A 7 -8.81 18.34 -24.71
N ASP A 8 -8.07 18.28 -25.81
CA ASP A 8 -6.79 17.59 -25.89
C ASP A 8 -5.70 18.32 -25.08
N PRO A 9 -4.72 17.58 -24.54
CA PRO A 9 -3.38 18.11 -24.36
C PRO A 9 -2.36 17.32 -25.19
N SER A 10 -1.93 17.97 -26.27
CA SER A 10 -0.52 18.16 -26.65
C SER A 10 0.54 17.07 -26.36
N TRP A 11 1.20 16.69 -27.46
CA TRP A 11 2.67 16.66 -27.64
C TRP A 11 3.48 15.47 -27.09
N VAL A 12 3.88 14.59 -28.02
CA VAL A 12 5.30 14.50 -28.44
C VAL A 12 5.34 14.41 -29.97
N LYS A 13 5.72 15.53 -30.61
CA LYS A 13 6.18 15.56 -32.01
C LYS A 13 7.67 15.26 -32.03
N ASN A 14 8.12 14.35 -32.89
CA ASN A 14 9.50 14.35 -33.39
C ASN A 14 9.46 14.05 -34.90
N GLN A 15 9.32 15.12 -35.68
CA GLN A 15 10.33 15.64 -36.63
C GLN A 15 10.46 14.82 -37.92
N ASN A 16 9.81 15.30 -38.99
CA ASN A 16 10.51 16.09 -40.02
C ASN A 16 9.55 16.52 -41.13
N SER A 17 9.29 17.83 -41.19
CA SER A 17 8.67 18.51 -42.33
C SER A 17 9.75 19.04 -43.29
N PRO A 18 9.45 19.21 -44.59
CA PRO A 18 10.38 19.80 -45.56
C PRO A 18 10.46 21.31 -45.39
N ARG A 19 11.65 21.90 -45.58
CA ARG A 19 11.87 23.36 -45.62
C ARG A 19 12.06 23.84 -47.06
N ASP A 20 11.36 24.90 -47.40
CA ASP A 20 11.41 25.63 -48.66
C ASP A 20 12.46 26.77 -48.67
N SER A 21 12.95 27.06 -49.90
CA SER A 21 13.54 28.32 -50.42
C SER A 21 15.02 28.65 -50.11
N PRO A 22 15.74 29.50 -50.89
CA PRO A 22 15.32 30.37 -52.01
C PRO A 22 16.22 30.31 -53.30
N ARG A 23 15.78 30.95 -54.39
CA ARG A 23 16.60 31.22 -55.60
C ARG A 23 17.45 32.48 -55.42
N PRO A 24 18.64 32.56 -56.04
CA PRO A 24 19.13 33.82 -56.56
C PRO A 24 19.58 33.77 -58.03
N PHE A 25 19.78 34.96 -58.55
CA PHE A 25 19.76 35.40 -59.94
C PHE A 25 21.18 35.41 -60.55
N THR A 26 21.28 35.05 -61.84
CA THR A 26 22.28 35.41 -62.89
C THR A 26 23.77 35.63 -62.53
N ARG A 27 24.70 34.89 -63.18
CA ARG A 27 25.89 35.47 -63.87
C ARG A 27 26.67 34.45 -64.72
N PHE A 28 26.92 34.85 -65.97
CA PHE A 28 28.04 34.57 -66.89
C PHE A 28 28.54 33.15 -67.15
N GLN A 29 28.67 32.89 -68.47
CA GLN A 29 29.37 31.78 -69.10
C GLN A 29 30.82 31.64 -68.59
N ALA A 30 31.18 30.43 -68.15
CA ALA A 30 32.55 29.95 -68.13
C ALA A 30 32.54 28.50 -68.65
N HIS A 31 33.25 28.27 -69.76
CA HIS A 31 33.42 26.94 -70.35
C HIS A 31 34.21 26.03 -69.40
N PRO A 32 33.81 24.75 -69.20
CA PRO A 32 34.49 23.87 -68.26
C PRO A 32 35.78 23.28 -68.87
N SER A 33 36.84 23.27 -68.07
CA SER A 33 38.09 22.53 -68.32
C SER A 33 37.89 21.02 -68.13
N PRO A 34 38.74 20.15 -68.71
CA PRO A 34 38.44 18.74 -68.99
C PRO A 34 38.61 17.79 -67.78
N LYS A 35 38.25 18.25 -66.57
CA LYS A 35 38.24 17.41 -65.35
C LYS A 35 36.84 17.19 -64.76
N SER A 36 35.79 17.76 -65.36
CA SER A 36 34.39 17.53 -64.95
C SER A 36 33.71 16.32 -65.63
N ILE A 37 34.32 15.75 -66.68
CA ILE A 37 33.74 14.63 -67.44
C ILE A 37 33.80 13.30 -66.66
N LEU A 38 34.77 13.14 -65.75
CA LEU A 38 34.84 11.94 -64.90
C LEU A 38 33.87 11.99 -63.71
N ALA A 39 33.52 13.17 -63.20
CA ALA A 39 32.59 13.30 -62.07
C ALA A 39 31.12 13.11 -62.48
N THR A 40 30.74 13.49 -63.71
CA THR A 40 29.39 13.23 -64.24
C THR A 40 29.17 11.76 -64.59
N TYR A 41 30.24 11.01 -64.90
CA TYR A 41 30.14 9.59 -65.25
C TYR A 41 29.87 8.66 -64.04
N TYR A 42 30.29 9.05 -62.82
CA TYR A 42 29.99 8.27 -61.61
C TYR A 42 28.68 8.66 -60.92
N PHE A 43 28.17 9.89 -61.14
CA PHE A 43 26.88 10.31 -60.59
C PHE A 43 25.68 9.81 -61.41
N ASN A 44 25.95 9.37 -62.64
CA ASN A 44 24.95 8.87 -63.60
C ASN A 44 25.10 7.37 -63.87
N MET A 45 25.66 6.61 -62.93
CA MET A 45 25.49 5.16 -62.95
C MET A 45 24.04 4.83 -62.59
N PRO A 46 23.29 4.12 -63.45
CA PRO A 46 21.98 3.60 -63.05
C PRO A 46 22.18 2.67 -61.85
N LYS A 47 21.51 2.97 -60.74
CA LYS A 47 21.52 2.09 -59.56
C LYS A 47 21.16 0.68 -60.02
N ALA A 48 21.93 -0.30 -59.56
CA ALA A 48 21.76 -1.71 -59.94
C ALA A 48 20.26 -2.10 -59.87
N PRO A 49 19.73 -2.79 -60.91
CA PRO A 49 18.31 -3.10 -60.96
C PRO A 49 17.95 -3.96 -59.76
N LYS A 50 16.93 -3.54 -58.99
CA LYS A 50 16.43 -4.34 -57.87
C LYS A 50 15.81 -5.61 -58.44
N PHE A 51 16.48 -6.74 -58.20
CA PHE A 51 15.95 -8.04 -58.62
C PHE A 51 14.59 -8.30 -57.97
N ARG A 52 13.63 -8.73 -58.79
CA ARG A 52 12.29 -9.10 -58.32
C ARG A 52 12.41 -10.36 -57.47
N LYS A 53 11.76 -10.37 -56.31
CA LYS A 53 11.70 -11.57 -55.46
C LYS A 53 10.89 -12.65 -56.19
N PHE A 54 11.44 -13.85 -56.30
CA PHE A 54 10.72 -15.02 -56.81
C PHE A 54 9.53 -15.36 -55.88
N ALA A 55 8.41 -15.76 -56.46
CA ALA A 55 7.17 -16.13 -55.74
C ALA A 55 6.62 -15.05 -54.78
N ALA A 56 6.73 -13.77 -55.13
CA ALA A 56 6.09 -12.71 -54.36
C ALA A 56 4.55 -12.80 -54.45
N VAL A 57 3.91 -13.26 -53.38
CA VAL A 57 2.44 -13.34 -53.26
C VAL A 57 1.89 -12.07 -52.64
N LYS A 58 0.63 -11.73 -52.95
CA LYS A 58 -0.12 -10.68 -52.27
C LYS A 58 -0.15 -10.98 -50.76
N LYS A 59 0.12 -9.98 -49.92
CA LYS A 59 0.02 -10.14 -48.46
C LYS A 59 -1.43 -10.44 -48.09
N MET A 60 -1.67 -11.67 -47.66
CA MET A 60 -2.96 -12.12 -47.10
C MET A 60 -2.92 -12.01 -45.58
N ILE A 61 -4.09 -11.95 -44.94
CA ILE A 61 -4.16 -11.97 -43.49
C ILE A 61 -3.65 -13.30 -42.95
N ASN A 62 -2.79 -13.24 -41.94
CA ASN A 62 -2.24 -14.43 -41.30
C ASN A 62 -3.33 -15.05 -40.39
N PRO A 63 -3.57 -16.37 -40.43
CA PRO A 63 -4.49 -17.03 -39.50
C PRO A 63 -4.18 -16.80 -38.02
N ASN A 64 -2.92 -16.48 -37.66
CA ASN A 64 -2.50 -16.15 -36.30
C ASN A 64 -2.48 -14.64 -35.99
N ASP A 65 -3.13 -13.80 -36.81
CA ASP A 65 -3.19 -12.36 -36.58
C ASP A 65 -4.02 -12.04 -35.32
N ALA A 66 -3.49 -11.17 -34.44
CA ALA A 66 -4.12 -10.73 -33.20
C ALA A 66 -5.43 -9.93 -33.42
N ARG A 67 -5.67 -9.47 -34.65
CA ARG A 67 -6.92 -8.79 -35.04
C ARG A 67 -8.09 -9.74 -35.29
N LEU A 68 -7.83 -11.04 -35.45
CA LEU A 68 -8.86 -12.03 -35.68
C LEU A 68 -9.60 -12.35 -34.38
N LYS A 69 -10.93 -12.26 -34.42
CA LYS A 69 -11.80 -12.52 -33.24
C LYS A 69 -11.61 -13.93 -32.68
N SER A 70 -11.36 -14.94 -33.52
CA SER A 70 -11.10 -16.32 -33.08
C SER A 70 -9.86 -16.43 -32.18
N ASN A 71 -8.82 -15.64 -32.47
CA ASN A 71 -7.57 -15.67 -31.71
C ASN A 71 -7.70 -14.91 -30.39
N GLN A 72 -8.44 -13.80 -30.38
CA GLN A 72 -8.78 -13.06 -29.17
C GLN A 72 -9.59 -13.93 -28.19
N LEU A 73 -10.60 -14.65 -28.71
CA LEU A 73 -11.39 -15.59 -27.91
C LEU A 73 -10.53 -16.73 -27.35
N ALA A 74 -9.62 -17.30 -28.16
CA ALA A 74 -8.70 -18.34 -27.71
C ALA A 74 -7.71 -17.83 -26.64
N GLU A 75 -7.24 -16.58 -26.74
CA GLU A 75 -6.41 -15.96 -25.71
C GLU A 75 -7.18 -15.69 -24.42
N GLU A 76 -8.42 -15.21 -24.51
CA GLU A 76 -9.29 -15.04 -23.35
C GLU A 76 -9.59 -16.37 -22.66
N GLU A 77 -9.84 -17.44 -23.42
CA GLU A 77 -10.02 -18.78 -22.87
C GLU A 77 -8.76 -19.29 -22.18
N LYS A 78 -7.58 -19.06 -22.76
CA LYS A 78 -6.31 -19.40 -22.11
C LYS A 78 -6.11 -18.63 -20.80
N LYS A 79 -6.45 -17.34 -20.78
CA LYS A 79 -6.43 -16.51 -19.56
C LYS A 79 -7.41 -17.04 -18.51
N LYS A 80 -8.65 -17.35 -18.90
CA LYS A 80 -9.66 -17.94 -18.01
C LYS A 80 -9.22 -19.30 -17.46
N LYS A 81 -8.63 -20.16 -18.29
CA LYS A 81 -8.07 -21.46 -17.86
C LYS A 81 -6.89 -21.29 -16.90
N ALA A 82 -6.03 -20.30 -17.13
CA ALA A 82 -4.93 -19.97 -16.22
C ALA A 82 -5.45 -19.44 -14.87
N GLU A 83 -6.42 -18.53 -14.88
CA GLU A 83 -7.11 -18.04 -13.68
C GLU A 83 -7.84 -19.17 -12.94
N GLU A 84 -8.42 -20.12 -13.65
CA GLU A 84 -9.09 -21.28 -13.06
C GLU A 84 -8.10 -22.27 -12.44
N ALA A 85 -6.94 -22.49 -13.08
CA ALA A 85 -5.86 -23.27 -12.50
C ALA A 85 -5.32 -22.62 -11.22
N GLU A 86 -5.21 -21.28 -11.19
CA GLU A 86 -4.82 -20.52 -9.99
C GLU A 86 -5.85 -20.66 -8.85
N LYS A 87 -7.15 -20.69 -9.17
CA LYS A 87 -8.23 -20.90 -8.16
C LYS A 87 -8.17 -22.25 -7.45
N LYS A 88 -7.51 -23.27 -8.04
CA LYS A 88 -7.36 -24.59 -7.41
C LYS A 88 -6.26 -24.63 -6.34
N HIS A 89 -5.45 -23.58 -6.21
CA HIS A 89 -4.41 -23.52 -5.19
C HIS A 89 -5.01 -23.13 -3.82
N VAL A 90 -5.35 -24.14 -3.01
CA VAL A 90 -5.75 -23.92 -1.61
C VAL A 90 -4.50 -23.66 -0.78
N ALA A 91 -4.36 -22.44 -0.25
CA ALA A 91 -3.24 -22.11 0.62
C ALA A 91 -3.30 -22.95 1.91
N PRO A 92 -2.19 -23.58 2.34
CA PRO A 92 -2.15 -24.34 3.59
C PRO A 92 -2.37 -23.42 4.78
N THR A 93 -3.00 -23.95 5.83
CA THR A 93 -3.16 -23.24 7.10
C THR A 93 -1.79 -23.15 7.79
N PRO A 94 -1.39 -21.98 8.33
CA PRO A 94 -0.11 -21.83 9.01
C PRO A 94 -0.01 -22.71 10.26
N THR A 95 1.17 -23.25 10.51
CA THR A 95 1.48 -24.17 11.63
C THR A 95 1.34 -23.53 13.01
N SER A 96 1.44 -22.20 13.10
CA SER A 96 1.32 -21.44 14.35
C SER A 96 -0.10 -21.31 14.88
N MET A 97 -1.10 -21.77 14.13
CA MET A 97 -2.50 -21.69 14.54
C MET A 97 -2.99 -22.99 15.15
N PHE A 98 -3.44 -22.92 16.40
CA PHE A 98 -4.27 -23.94 17.02
C PHE A 98 -5.73 -23.50 16.89
N LEU A 99 -6.43 -24.04 15.88
CA LEU A 99 -7.78 -23.60 15.50
C LEU A 99 -7.81 -22.08 15.19
N THR A 100 -8.38 -21.29 16.10
CA THR A 100 -8.47 -19.82 16.00
C THR A 100 -7.40 -19.09 16.81
N HIS A 101 -6.68 -19.80 17.68
CA HIS A 101 -5.67 -19.23 18.57
C HIS A 101 -4.30 -19.25 17.90
N ASN A 102 -3.58 -18.13 18.03
CA ASN A 102 -2.25 -17.97 17.46
C ASN A 102 -1.21 -18.08 18.57
N THR A 103 -0.49 -19.19 18.61
CA THR A 103 0.52 -19.47 19.65
C THR A 103 1.86 -18.78 19.37
N ALA A 104 2.07 -18.25 18.16
CA ALA A 104 3.32 -17.58 17.79
C ALA A 104 3.41 -16.13 18.26
N LEU A 105 2.36 -15.57 18.87
CA LEU A 105 2.39 -14.23 19.43
C LEU A 105 3.04 -14.25 20.80
N ALA A 106 4.34 -13.98 20.84
CA ALA A 106 5.11 -13.80 22.06
C ALA A 106 5.69 -12.37 22.13
N PRO A 107 5.92 -11.83 23.34
CA PRO A 107 6.71 -10.60 23.49
C PRO A 107 8.12 -10.79 22.90
N PRO A 108 8.69 -9.81 22.17
CA PRO A 108 8.18 -8.47 21.90
C PRO A 108 7.11 -8.44 20.80
N TYR A 109 6.00 -7.78 21.10
CA TYR A 109 4.87 -7.68 20.19
C TYR A 109 5.15 -6.70 19.06
N ARG A 110 5.03 -7.15 17.80
CA ARG A 110 5.08 -6.27 16.64
C ARG A 110 3.67 -5.80 16.27
N VAL A 111 3.49 -4.50 16.19
CA VAL A 111 2.17 -3.92 15.97
C VAL A 111 2.20 -3.06 14.71
N LEU A 112 1.45 -3.46 13.69
CA LEU A 112 1.27 -2.70 12.45
C LEU A 112 0.37 -1.50 12.72
N VAL A 113 0.88 -0.30 12.44
CA VAL A 113 0.17 0.95 12.67
C VAL A 113 -0.36 1.54 11.36
N ASP A 114 -1.61 1.98 11.41
CA ASP A 114 -2.35 2.61 10.33
C ASP A 114 -2.32 4.16 10.41
N THR A 115 -2.61 4.88 9.31
CA THR A 115 -2.55 6.36 9.25
C THR A 115 -3.55 7.00 10.22
N ASN A 116 -4.79 6.52 10.19
CA ASN A 116 -5.87 7.01 11.02
C ASN A 116 -5.59 6.78 12.52
N PHE A 117 -4.96 5.65 12.85
CA PHE A 117 -4.58 5.35 14.23
C PHE A 117 -3.56 6.35 14.78
N LEU A 118 -2.54 6.71 13.99
CA LEU A 118 -1.56 7.73 14.38
C LEU A 118 -2.22 9.09 14.62
N ASN A 119 -3.13 9.48 13.73
CA ASN A 119 -3.84 10.76 13.82
C ASN A 119 -4.72 10.83 15.07
N LEU A 120 -5.46 9.77 15.34
CA LEU A 120 -6.30 9.67 16.54
C LEU A 120 -5.47 9.61 17.83
N SER A 121 -4.31 8.94 17.81
CA SER A 121 -3.41 8.91 18.96
C SER A 121 -2.90 10.31 19.31
N LEU A 122 -2.56 11.12 18.29
CA LEU A 122 -2.19 12.52 18.45
C LEU A 122 -3.33 13.37 18.98
N THR A 123 -4.54 13.25 18.41
CA THR A 123 -5.72 13.99 18.88
C THR A 123 -6.03 13.70 20.34
N ASN A 124 -5.89 12.42 20.75
CA ASN A 124 -6.16 11.99 22.11
C ASN A 124 -4.98 12.20 23.08
N ARG A 125 -3.83 12.68 22.58
CA ARG A 125 -2.58 12.90 23.32
C ARG A 125 -2.04 11.63 23.99
N ILE A 126 -2.10 10.52 23.27
CA ILE A 126 -1.58 9.23 23.73
C ILE A 126 -0.22 9.00 23.07
N ASP A 127 0.80 8.76 23.89
CA ASP A 127 2.11 8.32 23.40
C ASP A 127 1.99 6.89 22.84
N LEU A 128 2.38 6.66 21.59
CA LEU A 128 2.29 5.35 20.91
C LEU A 128 2.87 4.22 21.75
N ILE A 129 4.15 4.30 22.09
CA ILE A 129 4.85 3.22 22.78
C ILE A 129 4.30 3.01 24.18
N LYS A 130 4.09 4.08 24.96
CA LYS A 130 3.58 3.98 26.33
C LYS A 130 2.18 3.38 26.35
N GLY A 131 1.27 3.89 25.51
CA GLY A 131 -0.09 3.34 25.45
C GLY A 131 -0.12 1.88 25.02
N MET A 132 0.83 1.44 24.18
CA MET A 132 0.93 0.04 23.76
C MET A 132 1.47 -0.85 24.89
N LEU A 133 2.45 -0.35 25.66
CA LEU A 133 2.95 -1.03 26.87
C LEU A 133 1.83 -1.17 27.91
N ASP A 134 1.06 -0.11 28.14
CA ASP A 134 -0.04 -0.10 29.12
C ASP A 134 -1.18 -1.07 28.74
N CYS A 135 -1.43 -1.24 27.43
CA CYS A 135 -2.48 -2.12 26.92
C CYS A 135 -2.05 -3.60 26.87
N LEU A 136 -0.81 -3.88 26.43
CA LEU A 136 -0.32 -5.24 26.24
C LEU A 136 0.41 -5.80 27.46
N TYR A 137 0.75 -4.96 28.44
CA TYR A 137 1.59 -5.29 29.61
C TYR A 137 2.93 -5.96 29.26
N ALA A 138 3.42 -5.71 28.05
CA ALA A 138 4.64 -6.31 27.53
C ALA A 138 5.30 -5.38 26.50
N LYS A 139 6.59 -5.59 26.22
CA LYS A 139 7.34 -4.80 25.24
C LYS A 139 6.67 -4.86 23.86
N ALA A 140 6.33 -3.69 23.32
CA ALA A 140 5.73 -3.54 22.00
C ALA A 140 6.61 -2.69 21.08
N ILE A 141 6.74 -3.12 19.83
CA ILE A 141 7.47 -2.44 18.77
C ILE A 141 6.42 -1.98 17.74
N PRO A 142 6.16 -0.67 17.64
CA PRO A 142 5.31 -0.15 16.57
C PRO A 142 6.03 -0.28 15.23
N CYS A 143 5.33 -0.81 14.23
CA CYS A 143 5.83 -1.01 12.88
C CYS A 143 4.96 -0.20 11.90
N VAL A 144 5.58 0.59 11.03
CA VAL A 144 4.91 1.37 9.99
C VAL A 144 5.35 0.86 8.62
N SER A 145 4.39 0.65 7.73
CA SER A 145 4.68 0.26 6.34
C SER A 145 4.96 1.48 5.46
N ASP A 146 5.73 1.31 4.39
CA ASP A 146 6.03 2.42 3.47
C ASP A 146 4.77 3.01 2.82
N CYS A 147 3.70 2.22 2.64
CA CYS A 147 2.45 2.69 2.04
C CYS A 147 1.71 3.65 2.97
N VAL A 148 1.68 3.32 4.28
CA VAL A 148 1.13 4.19 5.34
C VAL A 148 1.95 5.48 5.41
N LEU A 149 3.27 5.39 5.30
CA LEU A 149 4.14 6.57 5.26
C LEU A 149 3.85 7.45 4.03
N ALA A 150 3.71 6.84 2.85
CA ALA A 150 3.38 7.53 1.61
C ALA A 150 1.98 8.18 1.67
N GLU A 151 1.01 7.57 2.35
CA GLU A 151 -0.31 8.15 2.56
C GLU A 151 -0.25 9.38 3.48
N LEU A 152 0.53 9.31 4.57
CA LEU A 152 0.77 10.46 5.45
C LEU A 152 1.44 11.62 4.71
N GLU A 153 2.38 11.34 3.81
CA GLU A 153 3.03 12.37 2.98
C GLU A 153 2.05 13.04 2.01
N LYS A 154 1.11 12.27 1.42
CA LYS A 154 0.04 12.81 0.55
C LYS A 154 -0.94 13.72 1.29
N LEU A 155 -1.23 13.42 2.56
CA LEU A 155 -2.16 14.23 3.36
C LEU A 155 -1.58 15.62 3.74
N GLY A 156 -0.28 15.82 3.58
CA GLY A 156 0.37 17.13 3.57
C GLY A 156 0.61 17.76 4.94
N THR A 157 0.55 19.09 5.00
CA THR A 157 1.04 19.88 6.15
C THR A 157 0.27 19.65 7.45
N ARG A 158 -1.01 19.27 7.37
CA ARG A 158 -1.87 18.99 8.54
C ARG A 158 -1.38 17.82 9.36
N TYR A 159 -0.68 16.87 8.75
CA TYR A 159 -0.24 15.62 9.37
C TYR A 159 1.27 15.56 9.58
N ARG A 160 1.95 16.72 9.61
CA ARG A 160 3.40 16.81 9.88
C ARG A 160 3.81 16.18 11.20
N LEU A 161 3.00 16.34 12.25
CA LEU A 161 3.26 15.71 13.55
C LEU A 161 3.18 14.18 13.47
N ALA A 162 2.20 13.65 12.74
CA ALA A 162 2.06 12.21 12.53
C ALA A 162 3.24 11.65 11.71
N LEU A 163 3.69 12.39 10.70
CA LEU A 163 4.86 12.03 9.89
C LEU A 163 6.14 11.98 10.73
N ASN A 164 6.34 12.95 11.64
CA ASN A 164 7.48 12.96 12.55
C ASN A 164 7.45 11.76 13.50
N LEU A 165 6.29 11.48 14.11
CA LEU A 165 6.12 10.31 14.97
C LEU A 165 6.36 8.98 14.23
N ALA A 166 5.91 8.86 12.99
CA ALA A 166 6.13 7.66 12.18
C ALA A 166 7.61 7.48 11.78
N ARG A 167 8.38 8.58 11.75
CA ARG A 167 9.80 8.57 11.40
C ARG A 167 10.72 8.37 12.61
N ASP A 168 10.19 8.37 13.84
CA ASP A 168 10.94 8.13 15.06
C ASP A 168 11.76 6.82 14.98
N PRO A 169 13.00 6.79 15.52
CA PRO A 169 13.86 5.60 15.47
C PRO A 169 13.32 4.42 16.28
N ARG A 170 12.37 4.68 17.18
CA ARG A 170 11.69 3.66 17.98
C ARG A 170 10.62 2.90 17.19
N VAL A 171 10.21 3.44 16.05
CA VAL A 171 9.23 2.86 15.14
C VAL A 171 9.97 2.11 14.05
N GLU A 172 9.68 0.82 13.90
CA GLU A 172 10.28 -0.02 12.87
C GLU A 172 9.63 0.27 11.51
N ARG A 173 10.44 0.52 10.49
CA ARG A 173 9.95 0.73 9.12
C ARG A 173 9.93 -0.59 8.37
N LEU A 174 8.79 -0.94 7.78
CA LEU A 174 8.60 -2.18 7.06
C LEU A 174 8.51 -1.93 5.56
N PRO A 175 9.48 -2.43 4.76
CA PRO A 175 9.49 -2.22 3.33
C PRO A 175 8.33 -2.94 2.64
N CYS A 176 7.70 -2.31 1.66
CA CYS A 176 6.64 -2.92 0.86
C CYS A 176 7.09 -3.21 -0.59
N SER A 177 6.75 -4.39 -1.10
CA SER A 177 7.16 -4.86 -2.44
C SER A 177 6.05 -4.72 -3.49
N HIS A 178 5.19 -3.73 -3.36
CA HIS A 178 4.06 -3.52 -4.27
C HIS A 178 4.07 -2.11 -4.87
N ARG A 179 3.50 -1.93 -6.05
CA ARG A 179 3.43 -0.63 -6.71
C ARG A 179 2.13 0.07 -6.34
N GLY A 180 2.23 1.19 -5.62
CA GLY A 180 1.14 2.17 -5.47
C GLY A 180 -0.20 1.65 -4.94
N THR A 181 -0.21 0.56 -4.16
CA THR A 181 -1.45 0.00 -3.60
C THR A 181 -1.97 0.84 -2.43
N TYR A 182 -3.27 0.69 -2.13
CA TYR A 182 -3.87 1.23 -0.92
C TYR A 182 -3.22 0.61 0.33
N ALA A 183 -3.02 1.43 1.37
CA ALA A 183 -2.37 1.00 2.61
C ALA A 183 -3.15 -0.13 3.31
N ASP A 184 -4.47 -0.01 3.35
CA ASP A 184 -5.39 -1.03 3.84
C ASP A 184 -5.13 -2.42 3.24
N ASP A 185 -5.00 -2.48 1.91
CA ASP A 185 -4.85 -3.75 1.20
C ASP A 185 -3.46 -4.35 1.44
N CYS A 186 -2.44 -3.50 1.58
CA CYS A 186 -1.12 -3.93 2.02
C CYS A 186 -1.16 -4.56 3.42
N ILE A 187 -1.84 -3.92 4.38
CA ILE A 187 -1.97 -4.43 5.75
C ILE A 187 -2.68 -5.80 5.72
N VAL A 188 -3.79 -5.92 4.99
CA VAL A 188 -4.54 -7.18 4.87
C VAL A 188 -3.67 -8.27 4.24
N GLN A 189 -2.97 -7.99 3.14
CA GLN A 189 -2.10 -8.97 2.47
C GLN A 189 -0.94 -9.41 3.38
N ARG A 190 -0.28 -8.46 4.05
CA ARG A 190 0.85 -8.73 4.96
C ARG A 190 0.42 -9.59 6.13
N VAL A 191 -0.71 -9.28 6.75
CA VAL A 191 -1.26 -10.03 7.89
C VAL A 191 -1.75 -11.42 7.47
N THR A 192 -2.29 -11.53 6.26
CA THR A 192 -2.72 -12.83 5.71
C THR A 192 -1.54 -13.76 5.46
N ALA A 193 -0.43 -13.22 4.94
CA ALA A 193 0.81 -13.95 4.73
C ALA A 193 1.51 -14.29 6.06
N HIS A 194 1.65 -13.29 6.93
CA HIS A 194 2.34 -13.41 8.20
C HIS A 194 1.41 -12.99 9.35
N ARG A 195 0.91 -13.96 10.09
CA ARG A 195 0.03 -13.73 11.25
C ARG A 195 0.80 -13.35 12.53
N CYS A 196 2.01 -12.81 12.44
CA CYS A 196 2.84 -12.46 13.59
C CYS A 196 2.70 -11.00 14.05
N TYR A 197 1.63 -10.33 13.63
CA TYR A 197 1.40 -8.90 13.90
C TYR A 197 0.08 -8.68 14.64
N ILE A 198 0.09 -7.74 15.57
CA ILE A 198 -1.13 -7.06 16.03
C ILE A 198 -1.41 -5.90 15.08
N VAL A 199 -2.67 -5.63 14.76
CA VAL A 199 -3.00 -4.49 13.89
C VAL A 199 -3.65 -3.38 14.71
N ALA A 200 -3.06 -2.20 14.67
CA ALA A 200 -3.57 -0.99 15.31
C ALA A 200 -4.32 -0.12 14.28
N THR A 201 -5.66 -0.20 14.29
CA THR A 201 -6.51 0.57 13.38
C THR A 201 -7.84 0.94 14.05
N CYS A 202 -8.35 2.11 13.71
CA CYS A 202 -9.67 2.58 14.14
C CYS A 202 -10.71 2.46 13.01
N ASP A 203 -10.31 2.04 11.81
CA ASP A 203 -11.20 2.02 10.65
C ASP A 203 -12.20 0.87 10.71
N ARG A 204 -13.48 1.21 10.66
CA ARG A 204 -14.56 0.22 10.72
C ARG A 204 -14.49 -0.76 9.54
N GLY A 205 -14.12 -0.27 8.35
CA GLY A 205 -13.98 -1.08 7.14
C GLY A 205 -12.83 -2.07 7.23
N LEU A 206 -11.63 -1.59 7.58
CA LEU A 206 -10.44 -2.44 7.75
C LEU A 206 -10.63 -3.46 8.87
N ARG A 207 -11.20 -3.06 10.01
CA ARG A 207 -11.50 -3.99 11.12
C ARG A 207 -12.47 -5.09 10.71
N ARG A 208 -13.51 -4.81 9.91
CA ARG A 208 -14.41 -5.84 9.39
C ARG A 208 -13.68 -6.84 8.49
N ARG A 209 -12.73 -6.39 7.67
CA ARG A 209 -11.90 -7.27 6.83
C ARG A 209 -10.98 -8.14 7.68
N LEU A 210 -10.25 -7.54 8.62
CA LEU A 210 -9.31 -8.25 9.48
C LEU A 210 -10.00 -9.25 10.43
N ARG A 211 -11.24 -8.98 10.87
CA ARG A 211 -12.01 -9.93 11.68
C ARG A 211 -12.31 -11.26 10.97
N LYS A 212 -12.26 -11.30 9.63
CA LYS A 212 -12.41 -12.55 8.87
C LYS A 212 -11.17 -13.42 8.95
N ILE A 213 -10.01 -12.84 9.25
CA ILE A 213 -8.75 -13.56 9.40
C ILE A 213 -8.64 -14.04 10.85
N PRO A 214 -8.57 -15.35 11.12
CA PRO A 214 -8.38 -15.86 12.47
C PRO A 214 -6.94 -15.62 12.96
N GLY A 215 -6.77 -15.55 14.29
CA GLY A 215 -5.45 -15.44 14.91
C GLY A 215 -4.80 -14.04 14.89
N VAL A 216 -5.52 -13.02 14.41
CA VAL A 216 -5.03 -11.64 14.33
C VAL A 216 -5.71 -10.77 15.39
N PRO A 217 -4.99 -10.29 16.41
CA PRO A 217 -5.51 -9.35 17.38
C PRO A 217 -5.60 -7.93 16.82
N LEU A 218 -6.63 -7.18 17.25
CA LEU A 218 -6.91 -5.84 16.76
C LEU A 218 -6.85 -4.83 17.91
N MET A 219 -5.99 -3.82 17.80
CA MET A 219 -5.88 -2.73 18.74
C MET A 219 -6.58 -1.47 18.19
N PHE A 220 -7.30 -0.76 19.06
CA PHE A 220 -8.06 0.42 18.70
C PHE A 220 -8.13 1.41 19.88
N ILE A 221 -8.47 2.67 19.60
CA ILE A 221 -8.56 3.71 20.63
C ILE A 221 -9.99 3.75 21.18
N LYS A 222 -10.12 3.73 22.51
CA LYS A 222 -11.39 3.93 23.22
C LYS A 222 -11.12 4.73 24.50
N ARG A 223 -11.89 5.82 24.73
CA ARG A 223 -11.80 6.65 25.96
C ARG A 223 -10.37 7.11 26.30
N LYS A 224 -9.60 7.56 25.31
CA LYS A 224 -8.19 7.98 25.46
C LYS A 224 -7.22 6.88 25.92
N GLN A 225 -7.60 5.61 25.80
CA GLN A 225 -6.74 4.46 26.06
C GLN A 225 -6.76 3.53 24.84
N TYR A 226 -5.72 2.70 24.69
CA TYR A 226 -5.76 1.62 23.73
C TYR A 226 -6.50 0.44 24.34
N ALA A 227 -7.38 -0.15 23.53
CA ALA A 227 -8.09 -1.37 23.86
C ALA A 227 -7.77 -2.40 22.78
N ILE A 228 -7.81 -3.67 23.15
CA ILE A 228 -7.51 -4.77 22.25
C ILE A 228 -8.69 -5.74 22.16
N GLU A 229 -8.88 -6.27 20.96
CA GLU A 229 -9.87 -7.27 20.61
C GLU A 229 -9.11 -8.57 20.27
N ARG A 230 -9.63 -9.72 20.72
CA ARG A 230 -9.15 -11.07 20.34
C ARG A 230 -7.73 -11.43 20.79
N LEU A 231 -7.29 -10.96 21.95
CA LEU A 231 -6.15 -11.57 22.64
C LEU A 231 -6.65 -12.66 23.59
N PRO A 232 -6.24 -13.94 23.41
CA PRO A 232 -6.71 -15.03 24.27
C PRO A 232 -6.17 -14.95 25.72
N ILE A 233 -5.15 -14.12 25.95
CA ILE A 233 -4.52 -13.96 27.27
C ILE A 233 -5.28 -12.93 28.13
N GLN A 234 -6.11 -12.06 27.51
CA GLN A 234 -6.76 -10.95 28.21
C GLN A 234 -8.25 -11.20 28.48
N ASP A 235 -8.55 -12.30 29.17
CA ASP A 235 -9.80 -12.44 29.92
C ASP A 235 -9.66 -11.95 31.38
N CYS A 236 -8.68 -11.09 31.67
CA CYS A 236 -8.65 -10.31 32.91
C CYS A 236 -9.48 -9.03 32.74
N ARG A 237 -10.80 -9.18 32.60
CA ARG A 237 -11.75 -8.07 32.72
C ARG A 237 -11.85 -7.68 34.20
N LEU A 238 -10.87 -6.95 34.74
CA LEU A 238 -11.09 -6.15 35.94
C LEU A 238 -11.74 -4.84 35.49
N GLU A 239 -13.05 -4.76 35.75
CA GLU A 239 -13.85 -3.56 35.58
C GLU A 239 -13.35 -2.45 36.51
N ASN A 240 -12.42 -1.62 36.05
CA ASN A 240 -12.26 -0.30 36.64
C ASN A 240 -13.28 0.65 36.00
N LYS A 241 -14.51 0.62 36.52
CA LYS A 241 -15.48 1.71 36.38
C LYS A 241 -15.27 2.69 37.55
N PRO A 242 -14.73 3.91 37.34
CA PRO A 242 -14.99 5.00 38.26
C PRO A 242 -16.29 5.69 37.83
N GLY A 243 -17.37 5.39 38.54
CA GLY A 243 -18.66 6.09 38.47
C GLY A 243 -19.48 5.65 39.67
N LEU A 244 -19.49 6.45 40.74
CA LEU A 244 -20.54 7.41 41.06
C LEU A 244 -21.75 6.70 41.68
N LEU A 245 -22.03 7.02 42.95
CA LEU A 245 -23.03 6.56 43.95
C LEU A 245 -22.21 6.22 45.23
N ASP A 246 -22.26 6.91 46.38
CA ASP A 246 -23.33 7.70 46.98
C ASP A 246 -22.81 8.82 47.89
N PHE A 247 -23.33 10.03 47.67
CA PHE A 247 -23.54 11.03 48.72
C PHE A 247 -24.71 10.53 49.57
N THR A 248 -24.48 10.17 50.84
CA THR A 248 -25.35 10.34 52.02
C THR A 248 -24.94 9.37 53.13
N ALA A 249 -23.95 9.76 53.92
CA ALA A 249 -23.77 9.26 55.28
C ALA A 249 -23.13 10.36 56.12
N SER A 250 -23.84 11.48 56.24
CA SER A 250 -23.73 12.30 57.44
C SER A 250 -24.56 11.65 58.52
N LEU A 251 -24.04 11.68 59.76
CA LEU A 251 -24.68 11.27 61.00
C LEU A 251 -24.90 9.75 61.15
N ILE A 252 -23.99 9.11 61.88
CA ILE A 252 -24.21 8.35 63.13
C ILE A 252 -22.83 7.78 63.52
N PHE A 253 -22.49 7.79 64.81
CA PHE A 253 -21.20 7.44 65.45
C PHE A 253 -20.17 8.58 65.66
N PHE A 254 -20.67 9.71 66.17
CA PHE A 254 -20.06 10.25 67.39
C PHE A 254 -20.70 9.50 68.56
N THR A 255 -19.95 8.64 69.26
CA THR A 255 -20.05 8.29 70.69
C THR A 255 -19.49 6.88 70.99
N ILE A 256 -18.64 6.86 72.02
CA ILE A 256 -18.13 5.75 72.84
C ILE A 256 -16.76 5.15 72.45
N PRO A 257 -15.75 5.25 73.36
CA PRO A 257 -14.39 4.74 73.22
C PRO A 257 -14.24 3.30 73.77
N ASN A 258 -13.03 2.74 73.65
CA ASN A 258 -12.52 1.49 74.24
C ASN A 258 -12.96 0.17 73.58
N LEU A 259 -12.07 -0.45 72.79
CA LEU A 259 -11.64 -1.84 73.03
C LEU A 259 -10.35 -2.19 72.25
N SER A 260 -9.32 -2.53 73.01
CA SER A 260 -8.15 -3.38 72.74
C SER A 260 -7.89 -3.97 71.33
N ARG A 261 -6.78 -3.53 70.74
CA ARG A 261 -5.57 -4.30 70.36
C ARG A 261 -5.76 -5.78 69.98
N VAL A 262 -5.67 -6.10 68.70
CA VAL A 262 -5.15 -7.40 68.20
C VAL A 262 -4.29 -7.13 66.96
N GLU A 263 -2.99 -7.34 67.10
CA GLU A 263 -2.00 -7.37 66.01
C GLU A 263 -2.08 -8.72 65.29
N LEU A 264 -1.97 -8.74 63.96
CA LEU A 264 -1.55 -9.94 63.21
C LEU A 264 -0.58 -9.57 62.07
N PRO A 265 0.36 -10.46 61.74
CA PRO A 265 1.66 -10.09 61.18
C PRO A 265 1.74 -10.17 59.65
N PHE A 266 2.63 -9.35 59.09
CA PHE A 266 3.13 -9.41 57.71
C PHE A 266 3.97 -10.67 57.46
N PRO A 267 3.87 -11.33 56.29
CA PRO A 267 4.89 -12.25 55.81
C PRO A 267 5.93 -11.51 54.95
N LEU A 268 7.17 -12.01 55.06
CA LEU A 268 8.40 -11.63 54.36
C LEU A 268 8.30 -11.75 52.82
#